data_AF-A0A843DQM3-F1
#
_entry.id   AF-A0A843DQM3-F1
#
_cell.length_a   1.000
_cell.length_b   1.000
_cell.length_c   1.000
_cell.angle_alpha   90.00
_cell.angle_beta   90.00
_cell.angle_gamma   90.00
#
_symmetry.space_group_name_H-M   'P 1'
#
loop_
_entity.id
_entity.type
_entity.pdbx_description
1 polymer ?
#
loop_
_entity_poly.entity_id
_entity_poly.type
_entity_poly.pdbx_seq_one_letter_code
_entity_poly.pdbx_strand_id
1 'polypeptide(L)'
;VTDEHIGIDVFDIISFPKINKHYLILVDAKGRQVEHEITEEAAKVRLVKVANKTTIRGGKTQINLTCGANFIGDNSCKGKDTLIVGLTGEERFAVKEHFPYAVGSLAVIIGGQHTMKVGKITKIYVQASSLPNRVILEDAEGNQLETIEDYIYVIGTEESYLKTWGVEA
;
A
#
# COMPACT_ATOMS: atom_id res chain seq x y z
N VAL A 1 -10.21 -11.14 16.15
CA VAL A 1 -11.10 -9.96 16.02
C VAL A 1 -12.52 -10.43 16.28
N THR A 2 -13.26 -9.76 17.15
CA THR A 2 -14.64 -10.17 17.55
C THR A 2 -15.67 -9.06 17.30
N ASP A 3 -15.23 -7.86 16.94
CA ASP A 3 -16.11 -6.73 16.63
C ASP A 3 -16.56 -6.81 15.16
N GLU A 4 -17.88 -6.74 14.95
CA GLU A 4 -18.51 -6.78 13.63
C GLU A 4 -18.48 -5.44 12.89
N HIS A 5 -18.23 -4.33 13.60
CA HIS A 5 -18.15 -2.98 13.04
C HIS A 5 -16.72 -2.59 12.66
N ILE A 6 -15.77 -3.51 12.73
CA ILE A 6 -14.39 -3.22 12.37
C ILE A 6 -14.31 -2.80 10.90
N GLY A 7 -13.74 -1.62 10.65
CA GLY A 7 -13.52 -1.12 9.30
C GLY A 7 -12.47 -1.97 8.59
N ILE A 8 -12.71 -2.25 7.31
CA ILE A 8 -11.80 -2.99 6.43
C ILE A 8 -11.43 -2.09 5.25
N ASP A 9 -10.14 -2.03 4.95
CA ASP A 9 -9.55 -1.18 3.92
C ASP A 9 -8.85 -1.99 2.83
N VAL A 10 -8.45 -1.32 1.76
CA VAL A 10 -7.66 -1.89 0.67
C VAL A 10 -6.34 -2.44 1.24
N PHE A 11 -5.95 -3.61 0.75
CA PHE A 11 -4.83 -4.41 1.21
C PHE A 11 -4.95 -4.96 2.65
N ASP A 12 -6.13 -4.93 3.27
CA ASP A 12 -6.38 -5.77 4.44
C ASP A 12 -6.41 -7.26 4.07
N ILE A 13 -6.02 -8.10 5.02
CA ILE A 13 -6.01 -9.55 4.87
C ILE A 13 -6.98 -10.17 5.87
N ILE A 14 -8.00 -10.86 5.36
CA ILE A 14 -8.99 -11.59 6.15
C ILE A 14 -8.65 -13.07 6.08
N SER A 15 -8.35 -13.67 7.24
CA SER A 15 -7.97 -15.08 7.34
C SER A 15 -9.00 -15.88 8.13
N PHE A 16 -9.34 -17.06 7.62
CA PHE A 16 -10.17 -18.07 8.28
C PHE A 16 -9.35 -19.36 8.50
N PRO A 17 -8.53 -19.43 9.56
CA PRO A 17 -7.59 -20.53 9.76
C PRO A 17 -8.25 -21.92 9.83
N LYS A 18 -9.47 -22.01 10.37
CA LYS A 18 -10.20 -23.28 10.50
C LYS A 18 -10.52 -23.95 9.17
N ILE A 19 -10.65 -23.17 8.10
CA ILE A 19 -10.94 -23.65 6.74
C ILE A 19 -9.78 -23.40 5.77
N ASN A 20 -8.62 -22.97 6.30
CA ASN A 20 -7.42 -22.64 5.53
C ASN A 20 -7.68 -21.70 4.34
N LYS A 21 -8.45 -20.64 4.57
CA LYS A 21 -8.76 -19.63 3.55
C LYS A 21 -8.28 -18.25 3.96
N HIS A 22 -7.66 -17.54 3.02
CA HIS A 22 -7.10 -16.21 3.23
C HIS A 22 -7.46 -15.32 2.05
N TYR A 23 -7.89 -14.10 2.34
CA TYR A 23 -8.40 -13.16 1.35
C TYR A 23 -7.70 -11.82 1.50
N LEU A 24 -7.13 -11.32 0.42
CA LEU A 24 -6.69 -9.94 0.27
C LEU A 24 -7.87 -9.10 -0.19
N ILE A 25 -8.14 -8.00 0.51
CA ILE A 25 -9.17 -7.05 0.10
C ILE A 25 -8.58 -6.06 -0.89
N LEU A 26 -9.21 -5.97 -2.06
CA LEU A 26 -8.89 -5.04 -3.12
C LEU A 26 -10.11 -4.18 -3.43
N VAL A 27 -9.98 -3.29 -4.40
CA VAL A 27 -11.08 -2.55 -5.02
C VAL A 27 -11.20 -2.96 -6.47
N ASP A 28 -12.39 -2.90 -7.06
CA ASP A 28 -12.57 -3.07 -8.50
C ASP A 28 -12.53 -1.71 -9.24
N ALA A 29 -12.57 -1.74 -10.57
CA ALA A 29 -12.61 -0.52 -11.38
C ALA A 29 -13.86 0.37 -11.14
N LYS A 30 -14.88 -0.15 -10.44
CA LYS A 30 -16.07 0.59 -10.02
C LYS A 30 -15.96 1.12 -8.58
N GLY A 31 -14.82 0.92 -7.91
CA GLY A 31 -14.56 1.35 -6.54
C GLY A 31 -15.22 0.48 -5.47
N ARG A 32 -15.67 -0.73 -5.81
CA ARG A 32 -16.27 -1.68 -4.85
C ARG A 32 -15.19 -2.56 -4.26
N GLN A 33 -15.29 -2.89 -2.98
CA GLN A 33 -14.38 -3.87 -2.37
C GLN A 33 -14.62 -5.25 -2.97
N VAL A 34 -13.54 -5.95 -3.29
CA VAL A 34 -13.54 -7.32 -3.81
C VAL A 34 -12.49 -8.14 -3.08
N GLU A 35 -12.81 -9.38 -2.79
CA GLU A 35 -11.88 -10.34 -2.21
C GLU A 35 -11.04 -11.03 -3.29
N HIS A 36 -9.76 -11.24 -2.99
CA HIS A 36 -8.85 -12.04 -3.79
C HIS A 36 -8.25 -13.13 -2.91
N GLU A 37 -8.49 -14.40 -3.24
CA GLU A 37 -7.97 -15.52 -2.45
C GLU A 37 -6.44 -15.61 -2.59
N ILE A 38 -5.74 -15.68 -1.46
CA ILE A 38 -4.27 -15.74 -1.39
C ILE A 38 -3.83 -16.96 -0.59
N THR A 39 -2.56 -17.35 -0.75
CA THR A 39 -1.96 -18.44 0.03
C THR A 39 -1.75 -18.02 1.49
N GLU A 40 -1.65 -19.01 2.38
CA GLU A 40 -1.29 -18.77 3.78
C GLU A 40 0.04 -18.03 3.92
N GLU A 41 1.00 -18.33 3.03
CA GLU A 41 2.31 -17.65 3.04
C GLU A 41 2.19 -16.17 2.65
N ALA A 42 1.46 -15.87 1.59
CA ALA A 42 1.16 -14.48 1.21
C ALA A 42 0.41 -13.73 2.33
N ALA A 43 -0.45 -14.44 3.07
CA ALA A 43 -1.23 -13.86 4.17
C ALA A 43 -0.39 -13.46 5.40
N LYS A 44 0.90 -13.81 5.47
CA LYS A 44 1.80 -13.43 6.58
C LYS A 44 2.37 -12.03 6.46
N VAL A 45 2.30 -11.43 5.27
CA VAL A 45 2.84 -10.10 4.99
C VAL A 45 1.77 -9.18 4.44
N ARG A 46 1.93 -7.88 4.65
CA ARG A 46 0.99 -6.87 4.19
C ARG A 46 1.71 -5.69 3.56
N LEU A 47 1.11 -5.17 2.49
CA LEU A 47 1.49 -3.93 1.84
C LEU A 47 0.83 -2.76 2.57
N VAL A 48 1.67 -1.85 3.11
CA VAL A 48 1.23 -0.70 3.92
C VAL A 48 1.89 0.57 3.44
N LYS A 49 1.17 1.70 3.45
CA LYS A 49 1.72 3.02 3.12
C LYS A 49 2.13 3.77 4.37
N VAL A 50 3.29 4.39 4.34
CA VAL A 50 3.79 5.25 5.41
C VAL A 50 3.04 6.58 5.34
N ALA A 51 2.29 6.90 6.39
CA ALA A 51 1.60 8.19 6.49
C ALA A 51 2.61 9.30 6.81
N ASN A 52 3.39 9.12 7.88
CA ASN A 52 4.45 10.04 8.28
C ASN A 52 5.41 9.36 9.27
N LYS A 53 6.35 10.15 9.79
CA LYS A 53 7.24 9.74 10.87
C LYS A 53 7.29 10.78 11.96
N THR A 54 7.58 10.35 13.17
CA THR A 54 7.74 11.25 14.31
C THR A 54 8.88 10.78 15.19
N THR A 55 9.74 11.70 15.61
CA THR A 55 10.74 11.42 16.65
C THR A 55 10.06 11.46 18.01
N ILE A 56 10.13 10.36 18.75
CA ILE A 56 9.57 10.24 20.09
C ILE A 56 10.65 10.41 21.17
N ARG A 57 10.21 10.44 22.44
CA ARG A 57 11.13 10.54 23.59
C ARG A 57 12.21 9.45 23.52
N GLY A 58 13.44 9.85 23.84
CA GLY A 58 14.62 8.97 23.73
C GLY A 58 15.22 8.90 22.32
N GLY A 59 14.85 9.80 21.41
CA GLY A 59 15.47 9.93 20.09
C GLY A 59 15.10 8.82 19.10
N LYS A 60 14.10 8.00 19.43
CA LYS A 60 13.62 6.91 18.56
C LYS A 60 12.70 7.46 17.49
N THR A 61 12.67 6.80 16.33
CA THR A 61 11.77 7.15 15.23
C THR A 61 10.56 6.23 15.23
N GLN A 62 9.37 6.80 15.29
CA GLN A 62 8.10 6.10 15.09
C GLN A 62 7.65 6.28 13.64
N ILE A 63 7.32 5.17 12.99
CA ILE A 63 6.73 5.12 11.66
C ILE A 63 5.22 4.97 11.82
N ASN A 64 4.45 5.91 11.29
CA ASN A 64 3.00 5.89 11.32
C ASN A 64 2.47 5.41 9.97
N LEU A 65 1.59 4.42 9.96
CA LEU A 65 1.02 3.83 8.76
C LEU A 65 -0.39 4.37 8.50
N THR A 66 -0.80 4.37 7.24
CA THR A 66 -2.16 4.80 6.84
C THR A 66 -3.26 3.91 7.42
N CYS A 67 -2.98 2.63 7.68
CA CYS A 67 -3.90 1.69 8.32
C CYS A 67 -4.08 1.91 9.84
N GLY A 68 -3.56 3.02 10.39
CA GLY A 68 -3.69 3.37 11.81
C GLY A 68 -2.70 2.69 12.75
N ALA A 69 -1.94 1.70 12.26
CA ALA A 69 -0.85 1.08 13.01
C ALA A 69 0.41 1.96 13.01
N ASN A 70 1.30 1.72 13.99
CA ASN A 70 2.62 2.32 14.04
C ASN A 70 3.63 1.33 14.63
N PHE A 71 4.90 1.55 14.34
CA PHE A 71 6.00 0.78 14.92
C PHE A 71 7.26 1.65 15.07
N ILE A 72 8.15 1.24 15.96
CA ILE A 72 9.46 1.87 16.11
C ILE A 72 10.38 1.30 15.03
N GLY A 73 10.90 2.19 14.19
CA GLY A 73 11.77 1.82 13.07
C GLY A 73 13.00 2.71 13.02
N ASP A 74 13.80 2.47 12.00
CA ASP A 74 14.88 3.38 11.63
C ASP A 74 14.33 4.55 10.78
N ASN A 75 15.20 5.52 10.48
CA ASN A 75 14.81 6.65 9.65
C ASN A 75 14.98 6.36 8.15
N SER A 76 14.81 5.11 7.70
CA SER A 76 15.12 4.68 6.32
C SER A 76 14.06 5.06 5.27
N CYS A 77 12.77 4.97 5.61
CA CYS A 77 11.69 5.31 4.69
C CYS A 77 11.33 6.81 4.68
N LYS A 78 10.31 7.21 3.93
CA LYS A 78 9.73 8.57 3.95
C LYS A 78 8.21 8.45 3.98
N GLY A 79 7.54 9.57 4.25
CA GLY A 79 6.08 9.62 4.05
C GLY A 79 5.74 9.30 2.60
N LYS A 80 4.64 8.59 2.39
CA LYS A 80 4.11 8.09 1.11
C LYS A 80 4.81 6.87 0.53
N ASP A 81 5.96 6.48 1.07
CA ASP A 81 6.58 5.21 0.70
C ASP A 81 5.65 4.04 1.08
N THR A 82 5.77 2.94 0.34
CA THR A 82 5.10 1.69 0.65
C THR A 82 6.09 0.71 1.26
N LEU A 83 5.67 -0.07 2.24
CA LEU A 83 6.44 -1.13 2.86
C LEU A 83 5.69 -2.46 2.76
N ILE A 84 6.42 -3.56 2.63
CA ILE A 84 5.91 -4.89 2.95
C ILE A 84 6.33 -5.20 4.38
N VAL A 85 5.35 -5.45 5.26
CA VAL A 85 5.59 -5.73 6.68
C VAL A 85 5.02 -7.07 7.09
N GLY A 86 5.71 -7.77 8.00
CA GLY A 86 5.16 -8.99 8.60
C GLY A 86 3.97 -8.69 9.52
N LEU A 87 2.98 -9.59 9.55
CA LEU A 87 1.76 -9.45 10.35
C LEU A 87 1.76 -10.27 11.64
N THR A 88 2.57 -11.33 11.73
CA THR A 88 2.46 -12.35 12.79
C THR A 88 3.81 -12.64 13.45
N GLY A 89 3.74 -13.19 14.67
CA GLY A 89 4.91 -13.68 15.41
C GLY A 89 5.94 -12.59 15.74
N GLU A 90 7.20 -13.02 15.81
CA GLU A 90 8.36 -12.16 16.05
C GLU A 90 8.67 -11.21 14.88
N GLU A 91 8.18 -11.55 13.69
CA GLU A 91 8.34 -10.75 12.48
C GLU A 91 7.25 -9.68 12.30
N ARG A 92 6.35 -9.53 13.28
CA ARG A 92 5.31 -8.51 13.22
C ARG A 92 5.94 -7.11 13.13
N PHE A 93 5.55 -6.36 12.11
CA PHE A 93 6.12 -5.07 11.71
C PHE A 93 7.59 -5.11 11.24
N ALA A 94 8.18 -6.29 11.05
CA ALA A 94 9.47 -6.39 10.36
C ALA A 94 9.30 -5.98 8.90
N VAL A 95 10.08 -5.00 8.46
CA VAL A 95 10.08 -4.52 7.08
C VAL A 95 10.82 -5.54 6.20
N LYS A 96 10.09 -6.15 5.28
CA LYS A 96 10.62 -7.13 4.30
C LYS A 96 11.08 -6.44 3.03
N GLU A 97 10.29 -5.49 2.55
CA GLU A 97 10.59 -4.70 1.35
C GLU A 97 10.16 -3.25 1.54
N HIS A 98 10.81 -2.35 0.79
CA HIS A 98 10.57 -0.92 0.81
C HIS A 98 10.49 -0.39 -0.61
N PHE A 99 9.37 0.23 -0.95
CA PHE A 99 9.12 0.86 -2.23
C PHE A 99 9.03 2.38 -2.07
N PRO A 100 10.03 3.13 -2.55
CA PRO A 100 10.03 4.58 -2.42
C PRO A 100 8.98 5.23 -3.33
N TYR A 101 8.30 6.24 -2.80
CA TYR A 101 7.43 7.11 -3.58
C TYR A 101 8.29 8.12 -4.36
N ALA A 102 8.62 7.75 -5.60
CA ALA A 102 9.51 8.50 -6.46
C ALA A 102 9.10 8.37 -7.94
N VAL A 103 9.59 9.32 -8.76
CA VAL A 103 9.50 9.19 -10.22
C VAL A 103 10.25 7.94 -10.65
N GLY A 104 9.61 7.12 -11.48
CA GLY A 104 10.09 5.84 -11.94
C GLY A 104 9.60 4.64 -11.13
N SER A 105 8.92 4.83 -9.99
CA SER A 105 8.33 3.70 -9.27
C SER A 105 7.03 3.23 -9.93
N LEU A 106 6.77 1.93 -9.88
CA LEU A 106 5.53 1.31 -10.32
C LEU A 106 4.48 1.44 -9.21
N ALA A 107 3.29 1.93 -9.54
CA ALA A 107 2.25 2.21 -8.57
C ALA A 107 0.86 1.81 -9.07
N VAL A 108 0.00 1.46 -8.12
CA VAL A 108 -1.43 1.23 -8.33
C VAL A 108 -2.23 2.40 -7.76
N ILE A 109 -3.32 2.73 -8.46
CA ILE A 109 -4.28 3.74 -8.04
C ILE A 109 -5.43 3.04 -7.30
N ILE A 110 -5.65 3.37 -6.04
CA ILE A 110 -6.68 2.72 -5.20
C ILE A 110 -8.01 3.50 -5.14
N GLY A 111 -8.09 4.66 -5.80
CA GLY A 111 -9.27 5.52 -5.73
C GLY A 111 -9.44 6.44 -6.93
N GLY A 112 -10.64 7.00 -7.09
CA GLY A 112 -11.00 7.85 -8.21
C GLY A 112 -11.32 7.09 -9.50
N GLN A 113 -11.33 7.80 -10.63
CA GLN A 113 -11.75 7.24 -11.93
C GLN A 113 -10.78 6.17 -12.47
N HIS A 114 -9.52 6.18 -12.04
CA HIS A 114 -8.48 5.27 -12.50
C HIS A 114 -8.19 4.15 -11.51
N THR A 115 -9.15 3.82 -10.64
CA THR A 115 -9.02 2.75 -9.65
C THR A 115 -8.59 1.43 -10.30
N MET A 116 -7.64 0.74 -9.66
CA MET A 116 -6.94 -0.47 -10.11
C MET A 116 -6.08 -0.35 -11.36
N LYS A 117 -5.92 0.84 -11.94
CA LYS A 117 -4.90 1.02 -12.97
C LYS A 117 -3.51 1.05 -12.35
N VAL A 118 -2.58 0.36 -12.99
CA VAL A 118 -1.16 0.35 -12.66
C VAL A 118 -0.41 1.19 -13.69
N GLY A 119 0.57 1.94 -13.20
CA GLY A 119 1.46 2.69 -14.08
C GLY A 119 2.73 3.11 -13.38
N LYS A 120 3.71 3.55 -14.17
CA LYS A 120 4.96 4.10 -13.67
C LYS A 120 4.76 5.58 -13.37
N ILE A 121 5.19 6.05 -12.20
CA ILE A 121 5.12 7.46 -11.85
C ILE A 121 6.08 8.24 -12.76
N THR A 122 5.55 9.11 -13.62
CA THR A 122 6.37 9.94 -14.52
C THR A 122 6.60 11.32 -13.95
N LYS A 123 5.64 11.85 -13.16
CA LYS A 123 5.75 13.19 -12.58
C LYS A 123 4.95 13.36 -11.31
N ILE A 124 5.51 14.10 -10.36
CA ILE A 124 4.87 14.49 -9.10
C ILE A 124 4.83 16.02 -9.07
N TYR A 125 3.63 16.60 -9.06
CA TYR A 125 3.42 18.05 -9.00
C TYR A 125 3.17 18.48 -7.57
N VAL A 126 4.23 18.96 -6.92
CA VAL A 126 4.12 19.54 -5.57
C VAL A 126 3.63 20.98 -5.67
N GLN A 127 2.52 21.28 -5.00
CA GLN A 127 1.95 22.63 -4.94
C GLN A 127 1.93 23.13 -3.49
N ALA A 128 2.25 24.40 -3.28
CA ALA A 128 2.11 25.07 -1.98
C ALA A 128 0.63 25.43 -1.74
N SER A 129 -0.21 24.42 -1.59
CA SER A 129 -1.66 24.52 -1.45
C SER A 129 -2.16 23.51 -0.40
N SER A 130 -3.37 23.73 0.10
CA SER A 130 -4.09 22.73 0.91
C SER A 130 -4.65 21.58 0.08
N LEU A 131 -4.65 21.70 -1.25
CA LEU A 131 -5.08 20.63 -2.14
C LEU A 131 -4.02 19.53 -2.22
N PRO A 132 -4.44 18.25 -2.32
CA PRO A 132 -3.51 17.15 -2.54
C PRO A 132 -2.65 17.36 -3.79
N ASN A 133 -1.38 16.97 -3.74
CA ASN A 133 -0.51 17.03 -4.90
C ASN A 133 -0.97 16.07 -5.99
N ARG A 134 -0.74 16.46 -7.25
CA ARG A 134 -1.11 15.66 -8.42
C ARG A 134 0.05 14.76 -8.85
N VAL A 135 -0.28 13.59 -9.35
CA VAL A 135 0.65 12.57 -9.82
C VAL A 135 0.23 12.15 -11.21
N ILE A 136 1.18 12.14 -12.14
CA ILE A 136 1.01 11.54 -13.46
C ILE A 136 1.68 10.19 -13.47
N LEU A 137 0.94 9.20 -13.95
CA LEU A 137 1.39 7.85 -14.22
C LEU A 137 1.28 7.55 -15.71
N GLU A 138 2.11 6.65 -16.19
CA GLU A 138 2.01 6.08 -17.53
C GLU A 138 1.75 4.58 -17.39
N ASP A 139 0.66 4.09 -17.98
CA ASP A 139 0.35 2.66 -17.99
C ASP A 139 1.19 1.90 -19.04
N ALA A 140 1.05 0.57 -19.07
CA ALA A 140 1.81 -0.28 -20.00
C ALA A 140 1.48 -0.03 -21.48
N GLU A 141 0.34 0.61 -21.79
CA GLU A 141 -0.09 0.97 -23.14
C GLU A 141 0.41 2.37 -23.54
N GLY A 142 1.06 3.10 -22.62
CA GLY A 142 1.53 4.47 -22.83
C GLY A 142 0.47 5.55 -22.58
N ASN A 143 -0.68 5.20 -22.00
CA ASN A 143 -1.68 6.20 -21.65
C ASN A 143 -1.27 6.93 -20.36
N GLN A 144 -1.45 8.25 -20.35
CA GLN A 144 -1.24 9.06 -19.16
C GLN A 144 -2.48 9.03 -18.26
N LEU A 145 -2.25 8.73 -16.99
CA LEU A 145 -3.25 8.72 -15.93
C LEU A 145 -2.90 9.80 -14.92
N GLU A 146 -3.88 10.59 -14.53
CA GLU A 146 -3.70 11.65 -13.55
C GLU A 146 -4.55 11.39 -12.31
N THR A 147 -3.93 11.50 -11.13
CA THR A 147 -4.61 11.33 -9.85
C THR A 147 -3.95 12.18 -8.76
N ILE A 148 -4.47 12.09 -7.54
CA ILE A 148 -3.87 12.70 -6.35
C ILE A 148 -2.94 11.70 -5.64
N GLU A 149 -1.93 12.22 -4.94
CA GLU A 149 -0.94 11.41 -4.22
C GLU A 149 -1.52 10.47 -3.16
N ASP A 150 -2.69 10.80 -2.62
CA ASP A 150 -3.36 9.99 -1.61
C ASP A 150 -3.81 8.64 -2.16
N TYR A 151 -4.23 8.60 -3.44
CA TYR A 151 -4.70 7.39 -4.11
C TYR A 151 -3.57 6.48 -4.61
N ILE A 152 -2.31 6.89 -4.43
CA ILE A 152 -1.16 6.15 -4.93
C ILE A 152 -0.62 5.18 -3.88
N TYR A 153 -0.49 3.92 -4.27
CA TYR A 153 0.33 2.94 -3.57
C TYR A 153 1.43 2.46 -4.49
N VAL A 154 2.68 2.62 -4.07
CA VAL A 154 3.82 2.06 -4.81
C VAL A 154 3.86 0.56 -4.57
N ILE A 155 3.96 -0.22 -5.64
CA ILE A 155 3.92 -1.69 -5.60
C ILE A 155 5.22 -2.33 -6.10
N GLY A 156 6.19 -1.53 -6.53
CA GLY A 156 7.50 -2.00 -6.99
C GLY A 156 8.26 -0.92 -7.77
N THR A 157 9.41 -1.28 -8.31
CA THR A 157 10.22 -0.42 -9.19
C THR A 157 10.17 -0.91 -10.64
N GLU A 158 10.41 -2.19 -10.87
CA GLU A 158 10.37 -2.83 -12.18
C GLU A 158 9.19 -3.80 -12.28
N GLU A 159 9.03 -4.66 -11.29
CA GLU A 159 7.93 -5.62 -11.22
C GLU A 159 6.97 -5.29 -10.07
N SER A 160 5.69 -5.56 -10.31
CA SER A 160 4.64 -5.41 -9.31
C SER A 160 4.72 -6.54 -8.28
N TYR A 161 4.83 -6.17 -7.00
CA TYR A 161 4.73 -7.10 -5.88
C TYR A 161 3.37 -7.81 -5.85
N LEU A 162 2.30 -7.20 -6.37
CA LEU A 162 0.96 -7.79 -6.40
C LEU A 162 0.91 -9.09 -7.24
N LYS A 163 1.85 -9.27 -8.18
CA LYS A 163 2.00 -10.53 -8.93
C LYS A 163 2.35 -11.71 -8.02
N THR A 164 3.10 -11.47 -6.94
CA THR A 164 3.41 -12.52 -5.94
C THR A 164 2.16 -13.03 -5.21
N TRP A 165 1.09 -12.23 -5.20
CA TRP A 165 -0.21 -12.57 -4.64
C TRP A 165 -1.20 -13.05 -5.70
N GLY A 166 -0.77 -13.24 -6.95
CA GLY A 166 -1.62 -13.67 -8.05
C GLY A 166 -2.65 -12.63 -8.49
N VAL A 167 -2.44 -11.36 -8.15
CA VAL A 167 -3.28 -10.26 -8.62
C VAL A 167 -2.74 -9.80 -9.97
N GLU A 168 -3.54 -9.93 -11.01
CA GLU A 168 -3.25 -9.35 -12.33
C GLU A 168 -3.48 -7.83 -12.25
N ALA A 169 -2.39 -7.07 -12.20
CA ALA A 169 -2.38 -5.62 -12.15
C ALA A 169 -1.24 -5.08 -13.01
#